data_AF-A0A914YDF7-F1
#
_entry.id   AF-A0A914YDF7-F1
#
_cell.length_a   1.000
_cell.length_b   1.000
_cell.length_c   1.000
_cell.angle_alpha   90.00
_cell.angle_beta   90.00
_cell.angle_gamma   90.00
#
_symmetry.space_group_name_H-M   'P 1'
#
loop_
_entity.id
_entity.type
_entity.pdbx_description
1 polymer ?
#
loop_
_entity_poly.entity_id
_entity_poly.type
_entity_poly.pdbx_seq_one_letter_code
_entity_poly.pdbx_strand_id
1 'polypeptide(L)'
;MWVISPYYKLAPSFLHEEVEKKYGKPETMKAKYDEAAEAWWKLVQKRLDKSGSGFFVSKLSWADFFLADKIETAMNIDKTFEKKFPKMIEYKNRIYSEPKIQEYLKNRKESFY
;
A
#
# COMPACT_ATOMS: atom_id res chain seq x y z
N MET A 1 -1.52 -0.09 -9.74
CA MET A 1 -0.80 0.82 -10.64
C MET A 1 -1.12 2.23 -10.19
N TRP A 2 -0.18 2.93 -9.55
CA TRP A 2 -0.39 4.30 -9.10
C TRP A 2 0.88 5.14 -9.32
N VAL A 3 0.66 6.34 -9.86
CA VAL A 3 1.49 7.56 -9.79
C VAL A 3 2.77 7.69 -10.62
N ILE A 4 2.70 7.39 -11.93
CA ILE A 4 2.96 8.55 -12.81
C ILE A 4 1.62 9.28 -12.76
N SER A 5 1.57 10.38 -12.01
CA SER A 5 0.30 11.08 -11.85
C SER A 5 -0.33 11.30 -13.23
N PRO A 6 -1.66 11.12 -13.42
CA PRO A 6 -2.32 11.46 -14.69
C PRO A 6 -2.00 12.89 -15.14
N TYR A 7 -1.54 13.76 -14.23
CA TYR A 7 -0.97 15.07 -14.54
C TYR A 7 0.18 15.06 -15.55
N TYR A 8 1.00 14.01 -15.68
CA TYR A 8 2.03 13.99 -16.74
C TYR A 8 1.42 13.89 -18.14
N LYS A 9 0.33 13.13 -18.28
CA LYS A 9 -0.39 12.97 -19.56
C LYS A 9 -1.42 14.08 -19.81
N LEU A 10 -1.84 14.77 -18.74
CA LEU A 10 -2.76 15.91 -18.78
C LEU A 10 -2.03 17.24 -18.83
N ALA A 11 -0.73 17.28 -18.48
CA ALA A 11 0.08 18.47 -18.61
C ALA A 11 0.18 18.84 -20.09
N PRO A 12 0.01 20.12 -20.43
CA PRO A 12 0.37 20.60 -21.75
C PRO A 12 1.81 20.18 -22.07
N SER A 13 2.05 19.74 -23.31
CA SER A 13 3.35 19.21 -23.76
C SER A 13 4.53 20.15 -23.49
N PHE A 14 4.29 21.47 -23.42
CA PHE A 14 5.30 22.48 -23.11
C PHE A 14 5.80 22.44 -21.64
N LEU A 15 5.08 21.79 -20.71
CA LEU A 15 5.52 21.63 -19.32
C LEU A 15 6.27 20.30 -19.08
N HIS A 16 6.28 19.38 -20.06
CA HIS A 16 6.91 18.07 -19.88
C HIS A 16 8.40 18.20 -19.56
N GLU A 17 9.12 19.11 -20.21
CA GLU A 17 10.56 19.30 -19.96
C GLU A 17 10.85 19.80 -18.53
N GLU A 18 10.03 20.72 -18.01
CA GLU A 18 10.18 21.23 -16.64
C GLU A 18 9.83 20.16 -15.61
N VAL A 19 8.78 19.38 -15.86
CA VAL A 19 8.38 18.26 -15.01
C VAL A 19 9.47 17.17 -15.03
N GLU A 20 10.04 16.85 -16.19
CA GLU A 20 11.15 15.91 -16.31
C GLU A 20 12.41 16.41 -15.60
N LYS A 21 12.75 17.71 -15.67
CA LYS A 21 13.89 18.28 -14.93
C LYS A 21 13.69 18.22 -13.41
N LYS A 22 12.48 18.48 -12.93
CA LYS A 22 12.19 18.55 -11.49
C LYS A 22 11.98 17.18 -10.85
N TYR A 23 11.32 16.28 -11.56
CA TYR A 23 10.88 14.98 -11.03
C TYR A 23 11.52 13.79 -11.73
N GLY A 24 12.13 13.95 -12.91
CA GLY A 24 12.64 12.84 -13.71
C GLY A 24 11.60 12.24 -14.66
N LYS A 25 12.06 11.43 -15.61
CA LYS A 25 11.18 10.78 -16.59
C LYS A 25 10.20 9.82 -15.92
N PRO A 26 8.95 9.72 -16.40
CA PRO A 26 7.92 8.86 -15.82
C PRO A 26 8.37 7.41 -15.56
N GLU A 27 9.12 6.83 -16.50
CA GLU A 27 9.62 5.46 -16.41
C GLU A 27 10.62 5.29 -15.27
N THR A 28 11.51 6.29 -15.11
CA THR A 28 12.52 6.30 -14.03
C THR A 28 11.88 6.55 -12.67
N MET A 29 10.79 7.31 -12.63
CA MET A 29 10.04 7.57 -11.40
C MET A 29 9.28 6.33 -10.94
N LYS A 30 8.64 5.61 -11.85
CA LYS A 30 7.96 4.36 -11.51
C LYS A 30 8.91 3.36 -10.84
N ALA A 31 10.10 3.14 -11.42
CA ALA A 31 11.08 2.22 -10.85
C ALA A 31 11.51 2.63 -9.42
N LYS A 32 11.78 3.92 -9.21
CA LYS A 32 12.11 4.46 -7.88
C LYS A 32 10.96 4.31 -6.88
N TYR A 33 9.72 4.53 -7.32
CA TYR A 33 8.53 4.32 -6.48
C TYR A 33 8.34 2.86 -6.11
N ASP A 34 8.49 1.95 -7.06
CA ASP A 34 8.37 0.51 -6.83
C ASP A 34 9.45 0.03 -5.82
N GLU A 35 10.69 0.50 -5.97
CA GLU A 35 11.79 0.22 -5.03
C GLU A 35 11.51 0.78 -3.63
N ALA A 36 11.09 2.05 -3.54
CA ALA A 36 10.76 2.69 -2.27
C ALA A 36 9.56 2.01 -1.58
N ALA A 37 8.55 1.61 -2.35
CA ALA A 37 7.40 0.86 -1.84
C ALA A 37 7.84 -0.49 -1.26
N GLU A 38 8.67 -1.25 -1.98
CA GLU A 38 9.19 -2.53 -1.49
C GLU A 38 10.02 -2.35 -0.22
N ALA A 39 10.89 -1.32 -0.16
CA ALA A 39 11.67 -1.00 1.02
C ALA A 39 10.76 -0.65 2.23
N TRP A 40 9.70 0.13 2.00
CA TRP A 40 8.73 0.47 3.04
C TRP A 40 8.01 -0.77 3.58
N TRP A 41 7.55 -1.67 2.72
CA TRP A 41 6.92 -2.92 3.15
C TRP A 41 7.89 -3.82 3.95
N LYS A 42 9.17 -3.90 3.56
CA LYS A 42 10.18 -4.62 4.37
C LYS A 42 10.34 -4.01 5.78
N LEU A 43 10.28 -2.69 5.92
CA LEU A 43 10.31 -2.03 7.23
C LEU A 43 9.07 -2.32 8.07
N VAL A 44 7.89 -2.30 7.45
CA VAL A 44 6.63 -2.66 8.11
C VAL A 44 6.68 -4.11 8.61
N GLN A 45 7.16 -5.05 7.79
CA GLN A 45 7.31 -6.45 8.19
C GLN A 45 8.27 -6.59 9.38
N LYS A 46 9.43 -5.93 9.32
CA LYS A 46 10.40 -5.90 10.41
C LYS A 46 9.81 -5.31 11.70
N ARG A 47 8.93 -4.32 11.59
CA ARG A 47 8.22 -3.75 12.75
C ARG A 47 7.21 -4.74 13.34
N LEU A 48 6.43 -5.42 12.48
CA LEU A 48 5.48 -6.45 12.91
C LEU A 48 6.19 -7.61 13.61
N ASP A 49 7.29 -8.10 13.03
CA ASP A 49 8.10 -9.19 13.62
C ASP A 49 8.65 -8.79 15.00
N LYS A 50 9.00 -7.50 15.21
CA LYS A 50 9.49 -6.98 16.50
C LYS A 50 8.40 -6.77 17.55
N SER A 51 7.15 -6.57 17.14
CA SER A 51 6.07 -6.25 18.09
C SER A 51 5.83 -7.39 19.08
N GLY A 52 5.90 -8.64 18.63
CA GLY A 52 5.66 -9.84 19.45
C GLY A 52 4.20 -10.01 19.94
N SER A 53 3.44 -8.92 20.05
CA SER A 53 2.02 -8.89 20.44
C SER A 53 1.06 -9.32 19.32
N GLY A 54 1.60 -9.45 18.10
CA GLY A 54 0.81 -9.62 16.89
C GLY A 54 0.30 -8.31 16.30
N PHE A 55 0.00 -7.27 17.09
CA PHE A 55 -0.48 -5.97 16.60
C PHE A 55 0.65 -5.03 16.18
N PHE A 56 0.38 -3.99 15.42
CA PHE A 56 1.41 -3.08 14.91
C PHE A 56 2.17 -2.30 16.00
N VAL A 57 1.48 -1.97 17.09
CA VAL A 57 2.06 -1.21 18.22
C VAL A 57 2.27 -2.09 19.45
N SER A 58 1.20 -2.59 20.06
CA SER A 58 1.24 -3.46 21.26
C SER A 58 -0.13 -4.05 21.60
N LYS A 59 -1.20 -3.30 21.31
CA LYS A 59 -2.60 -3.73 21.37
C LYS A 59 -3.29 -3.28 20.08
N LEU A 60 -4.49 -3.83 19.83
CA LEU A 60 -5.33 -3.41 18.72
C LEU A 60 -5.56 -1.89 18.77
N SER A 61 -5.25 -1.23 17.66
CA SER A 61 -5.32 0.21 17.51
C SER A 61 -5.81 0.58 16.11
N TRP A 62 -6.12 1.86 15.92
CA TRP A 62 -6.50 2.36 14.59
C TRP A 62 -5.41 2.11 13.53
N ALA A 63 -4.14 2.11 13.93
CA ALA A 63 -3.02 1.81 13.04
C ALA A 63 -3.14 0.41 12.43
N ASP A 64 -3.74 -0.55 13.15
CA ASP A 64 -3.91 -1.89 12.65
C ASP A 64 -4.94 -1.97 11.52
N PHE A 65 -6.05 -1.24 11.65
CA PHE A 65 -7.06 -1.13 10.61
C PHE A 65 -6.53 -0.42 9.37
N PHE A 66 -5.83 0.70 9.56
CA PHE A 66 -5.20 1.42 8.46
C PHE A 66 -4.20 0.54 7.71
N LEU A 67 -3.35 -0.20 8.44
CA LEU A 67 -2.37 -1.07 7.80
C LEU A 67 -3.02 -2.26 7.07
N ALA A 68 -4.05 -2.87 7.65
CA ALA A 68 -4.79 -3.96 7.02
C ALA A 68 -5.45 -3.51 5.69
N ASP A 69 -6.05 -2.32 5.68
CA ASP A 69 -6.61 -1.69 4.48
C ASP A 69 -5.51 -1.43 3.43
N LYS A 70 -4.36 -0.87 3.83
CA LYS A 70 -3.23 -0.65 2.90
C LYS A 70 -2.65 -1.93 2.33
N ILE A 71 -2.63 -3.01 3.10
CA ILE A 71 -2.22 -4.33 2.59
C ILE A 71 -3.23 -4.82 1.54
N GLU A 72 -4.53 -4.65 1.78
CA GLU A 72 -5.57 -5.00 0.81
C GLU A 72 -5.44 -4.19 -0.50
N THR A 73 -5.27 -2.87 -0.41
CA THR A 73 -5.01 -2.01 -1.58
C THR A 73 -3.74 -2.44 -2.32
N ALA A 74 -2.67 -2.80 -1.60
CA ALA A 74 -1.42 -3.27 -2.21
C ALA A 74 -1.60 -4.57 -2.98
N MET A 75 -2.37 -5.54 -2.45
CA MET A 75 -2.71 -6.78 -3.16
C MET A 75 -3.55 -6.53 -4.42
N ASN A 76 -4.40 -5.52 -4.39
CA ASN A 76 -5.19 -5.12 -5.57
C ASN A 76 -4.31 -4.51 -6.66
N ILE A 77 -3.23 -3.83 -6.27
CA ILE A 77 -2.27 -3.18 -7.17
C ILE A 77 -1.19 -4.14 -7.71
N ASP A 78 -0.58 -4.94 -6.84
CA ASP A 78 0.49 -5.90 -7.15
C ASP A 78 0.03 -7.32 -6.79
N LYS A 79 -0.31 -8.11 -7.80
CA LYS A 79 -0.74 -9.51 -7.63
C LYS A 79 0.37 -10.43 -7.09
N THR A 80 1.62 -9.98 -7.08
CA THR A 80 2.74 -10.72 -6.49
C THR A 80 2.96 -10.39 -5.01
N PHE A 81 2.25 -9.40 -4.45
CA PHE A 81 2.43 -8.94 -3.08
C PHE A 81 2.32 -10.06 -2.04
N GLU A 82 1.31 -10.91 -2.16
CA GLU A 82 1.08 -12.04 -1.26
C GLU A 82 2.26 -13.01 -1.21
N LYS A 83 2.90 -13.26 -2.36
CA LYS A 83 4.09 -14.12 -2.44
C LYS A 83 5.31 -13.45 -1.80
N LYS A 84 5.44 -12.13 -1.91
CA LYS A 84 6.55 -11.35 -1.34
C LYS A 84 6.43 -11.20 0.19
N PHE A 85 5.20 -11.05 0.69
CA PHE A 85 4.93 -10.69 2.09
C PHE A 85 3.83 -11.56 2.74
N PRO A 86 3.99 -12.90 2.81
CA PRO A 86 2.94 -13.80 3.29
C PRO A 86 2.49 -13.52 4.74
N LYS A 87 3.42 -13.17 5.64
CA LYS A 87 3.10 -12.78 7.03
C LYS A 87 2.18 -11.56 7.14
N MET A 88 2.24 -10.64 6.16
CA MET A 88 1.34 -9.49 6.15
C MET A 88 -0.10 -9.89 5.83
N ILE A 89 -0.28 -10.96 5.06
CA ILE A 89 -1.60 -11.51 4.75
C ILE A 89 -2.21 -12.13 6.01
N GLU A 90 -1.43 -12.90 6.76
CA GLU A 90 -1.84 -13.44 8.06
C GLU A 90 -2.25 -12.32 9.02
N TYR A 91 -1.44 -11.26 9.10
CA TYR A 91 -1.73 -10.08 9.90
C TYR A 91 -3.07 -9.43 9.49
N LYS A 92 -3.26 -9.13 8.20
CA LYS A 92 -4.49 -8.54 7.67
C LYS A 92 -5.70 -9.41 8.01
N ASN A 93 -5.61 -10.71 7.75
CA ASN A 93 -6.70 -11.66 7.96
C ASN A 93 -7.10 -11.71 9.44
N ARG A 94 -6.13 -11.62 10.36
CA ARG A 94 -6.41 -11.54 11.80
C ARG A 94 -7.11 -10.23 12.19
N ILE A 95 -6.72 -9.10 11.61
CA ILE A 95 -7.45 -7.84 11.87
C ILE A 95 -8.87 -7.93 11.31
N TYR A 96 -9.03 -8.51 10.12
CA TYR A 96 -10.33 -8.66 9.48
C TYR A 96 -11.18 -9.79 10.08
N SER A 97 -10.67 -10.65 10.96
CA SER A 97 -11.49 -11.70 11.58
C SER A 97 -12.50 -11.17 12.60
N GLU A 98 -12.39 -9.91 13.01
CA GLU A 98 -13.34 -9.28 13.93
C GLU A 98 -14.76 -9.21 13.30
N PRO A 99 -15.81 -9.73 13.96
CA PRO A 99 -17.16 -9.81 13.40
C PRO A 99 -17.72 -8.48 12.90
N LYS A 100 -17.49 -7.39 13.64
CA LYS A 100 -17.95 -6.05 13.26
C LYS A 100 -17.28 -5.54 11.99
N ILE A 101 -16.02 -5.93 11.78
CA ILE A 101 -15.28 -5.56 10.56
C ILE A 101 -15.79 -6.38 9.39
N GLN A 102 -16.00 -7.69 9.58
CA GLN A 102 -16.61 -8.53 8.55
C GLN A 102 -17.99 -8.01 8.12
N GLU A 103 -18.82 -7.59 9.08
CA GLU A 103 -20.13 -6.99 8.79
C GLU A 103 -19.99 -5.70 7.97
N TYR A 104 -19.06 -4.82 8.34
CA TYR A 104 -18.77 -3.61 7.56
C TYR A 104 -18.27 -3.95 6.15
N LEU A 105 -17.30 -4.86 6.02
CA LEU A 105 -16.71 -5.26 4.73
C LEU A 105 -17.74 -5.87 3.78
N LYS A 106 -18.75 -6.58 4.29
CA LYS A 106 -19.86 -7.13 3.47
C LYS A 106 -20.78 -6.04 2.93
N ASN A 107 -20.97 -4.97 3.69
CA ASN A 107 -21.93 -3.91 3.37
C ASN A 107 -21.28 -2.68 2.72
N ARG A 108 -19.95 -2.55 2.77
CA ARG A 108 -19.25 -1.41 2.19
C ARG A 108 -19.40 -1.44 0.67
N LYS A 109 -19.64 -0.27 0.08
CA LYS A 109 -19.55 -0.12 -1.38
C LYS A 109 -18.10 -0.29 -1.80
N GLU A 110 -17.86 -1.08 -2.84
CA GLU A 110 -16.53 -1.19 -3.41
C GLU A 110 -16.06 0.17 -3.93
N SER A 111 -14.83 0.50 -3.55
CA SER A 111 -14.10 1.68 -3.95
C SER A 111 -12.87 1.20 -4.70
N PHE A 112 -12.61 1.75 -5.90
CA PHE A 112 -11.39 1.46 -6.66
C PHE A 112 -10.13 2.14 -6.06
N TYR A 113 -10.31 2.93 -5.00
CA TYR A 113 -9.27 3.61 -4.22
C TYR A 113 -9.04 2.90 -2.90
#